data_AF-A0A3P9HKA1-F1
#
_entry.id   AF-A0A3P9HKA1-F1
#
_cell.length_a   1.000
_cell.length_b   1.000
_cell.length_c   1.000
_cell.angle_alpha   90.00
_cell.angle_beta   90.00
_cell.angle_gamma   90.00
#
_symmetry.space_group_name_H-M   'P 1'
#
loop_
_entity.id
_entity.type
_entity.pdbx_description
1 polymer ?
#
loop_
_entity_poly.entity_id
_entity_poly.type
_entity_poly.pdbx_seq_one_letter_code
_entity_poly.pdbx_strand_id
1 'polypeptide(L)'
;MSSYLSSESRRVSPSVHGNKFDTAHRKKAVANIFENVNQDALMRLFQKTGDMKAEERVRSIFSYTQDPEETARALMALKQRKKDKFLQIAGMVRQLLKLR
;
A
#
# COMPACT_ATOMS: atom_id res chain seq x y z
N MET A 1 32.00 -10.12 -47.72
CA MET A 1 32.30 -9.99 -46.28
C MET A 1 31.08 -9.41 -45.61
N SER A 2 30.43 -10.19 -44.74
CA SER A 2 29.18 -9.80 -44.06
C SER A 2 29.52 -8.95 -42.83
N SER A 3 29.25 -7.65 -42.90
CA SER A 3 29.33 -6.76 -41.75
C SER A 3 28.18 -7.08 -40.81
N TYR A 4 28.47 -7.83 -39.74
CA TYR A 4 27.55 -8.02 -38.62
C TYR A 4 27.24 -6.64 -38.04
N LEU A 5 26.05 -6.11 -38.36
CA LEU A 5 25.44 -5.01 -37.64
C LEU A 5 25.24 -5.51 -36.21
N SER A 6 26.16 -5.12 -35.33
CA SER A 6 26.02 -5.31 -33.89
C SER A 6 24.66 -4.72 -33.51
N SER A 7 23.71 -5.59 -33.21
CA SER A 7 22.39 -5.19 -32.72
C SER A 7 22.62 -4.56 -31.35
N GLU A 8 22.82 -3.24 -31.32
CA GLU A 8 22.90 -2.42 -30.13
C GLU A 8 21.61 -2.66 -29.32
N SER A 9 21.66 -3.61 -28.40
CA SER A 9 20.60 -3.88 -27.45
C SER A 9 20.49 -2.63 -26.59
N ARG A 10 19.57 -1.73 -26.96
CA ARG A 10 19.20 -0.55 -26.17
C ARG A 10 18.58 -1.04 -24.87
N ARG A 11 19.43 -1.45 -23.93
CA ARG A 11 19.06 -1.77 -22.55
C ARG A 11 18.47 -0.51 -21.96
N VAL A 12 17.15 -0.47 -21.84
CA VAL A 12 16.42 0.58 -21.13
C VAL A 12 16.63 0.32 -19.64
N SER A 13 17.78 0.74 -19.12
CA SER A 13 18.07 0.69 -17.69
C SER A 13 17.41 1.89 -17.02
N PRO A 14 16.67 1.74 -15.91
CA PRO A 14 16.06 2.87 -15.18
C PRO A 14 17.08 3.82 -14.54
N SER A 15 18.38 3.63 -14.74
CA SER A 15 19.40 4.11 -13.79
C SER A 15 20.24 5.31 -14.25
N VAL A 16 20.08 5.85 -15.45
CA VAL A 16 21.01 6.93 -15.91
C VAL A 16 20.64 8.31 -15.33
N HIS A 17 19.37 8.54 -14.97
CA HIS A 17 18.88 9.85 -14.50
C HIS A 17 18.38 9.86 -13.04
N GLY A 18 18.61 8.77 -12.30
CA GLY A 18 18.01 8.53 -10.99
C GLY A 18 16.50 8.24 -11.09
N ASN A 19 15.97 7.47 -10.14
CA ASN A 19 14.52 7.28 -9.98
C ASN A 19 13.89 8.61 -9.53
N LYS A 20 13.69 9.53 -10.46
CA LYS A 20 12.77 10.66 -10.23
C LYS A 20 11.36 10.10 -10.29
N PHE A 21 10.81 9.82 -9.12
CA PHE A 21 9.36 9.65 -9.02
C PHE A 21 8.73 10.98 -9.42
N ASP A 22 8.16 11.02 -10.62
CA ASP A 22 7.40 12.15 -11.11
C ASP A 22 6.05 12.20 -10.38
N THR A 23 6.13 12.58 -9.10
CA THR A 23 4.97 12.67 -8.21
C THR A 23 4.07 13.84 -8.59
N ALA A 24 4.59 14.83 -9.33
CA ALA A 24 3.85 16.02 -9.76
C ALA A 24 2.84 15.70 -10.87
N HIS A 25 3.21 14.80 -11.80
CA HIS A 25 2.33 14.38 -12.90
C HIS A 25 1.58 13.08 -12.64
N ARG A 26 1.80 12.45 -11.48
CA ARG A 26 1.08 11.22 -11.11
C ARG A 26 -0.40 11.52 -10.93
N LYS A 27 -1.27 10.76 -11.62
CA LYS A 27 -2.73 10.81 -11.43
C LYS A 27 -3.04 10.69 -9.94
N LYS A 28 -3.81 11.64 -9.40
CA LYS A 28 -4.28 11.58 -8.00
C LYS A 28 -5.02 10.26 -7.81
N ALA A 29 -4.75 9.59 -6.69
CA ALA A 29 -5.51 8.40 -6.34
C ALA A 29 -6.99 8.79 -6.28
N VAL A 30 -7.81 8.12 -7.08
CA VAL A 30 -9.26 8.32 -7.06
C VAL A 30 -9.78 7.69 -5.77
N ALA A 31 -10.57 8.44 -5.01
CA ALA A 31 -11.24 7.90 -3.85
C ALA A 31 -12.22 6.81 -4.29
N ASN A 32 -12.30 5.72 -3.51
CA ASN A 32 -13.33 4.70 -3.67
C ASN A 32 -13.44 4.03 -5.05
N ILE A 33 -12.34 3.47 -5.57
CA ILE A 33 -12.34 2.65 -6.81
C ILE A 33 -13.28 1.42 -6.77
N PHE A 34 -13.90 1.15 -5.62
CA PHE A 34 -14.80 0.03 -5.38
C PHE A 34 -16.23 0.47 -5.06
N GLU A 35 -16.60 1.73 -5.36
CA GLU A 35 -17.90 2.30 -5.04
C GLU A 35 -19.08 1.43 -5.52
N ASN A 36 -18.95 0.83 -6.71
CA ASN A 36 -20.00 0.01 -7.32
C ASN A 36 -19.80 -1.49 -7.11
N VAL A 37 -18.90 -1.90 -6.20
CA VAL A 37 -18.59 -3.30 -5.95
C VAL A 37 -19.27 -3.78 -4.67
N ASN A 38 -19.94 -4.93 -4.75
CA ASN A 38 -20.57 -5.54 -3.59
C ASN A 38 -19.56 -5.87 -2.48
N GLN A 39 -19.97 -5.69 -1.22
CA GLN A 39 -19.18 -6.01 -0.02
C GLN A 39 -18.63 -7.43 -0.06
N ASP A 40 -19.45 -8.43 -0.42
CA ASP A 40 -19.03 -9.83 -0.44
C ASP A 40 -17.92 -10.10 -1.46
N ALA A 41 -17.98 -9.41 -2.60
CA ALA A 41 -16.95 -9.54 -3.64
C ALA A 41 -15.61 -8.95 -3.14
N LEU A 42 -15.65 -7.81 -2.44
CA LEU A 42 -14.46 -7.21 -1.84
C LEU A 42 -13.89 -8.06 -0.71
N MET A 43 -14.74 -8.56 0.18
CA MET A 43 -14.32 -9.44 1.28
C MET A 43 -13.65 -10.70 0.74
N ARG A 44 -14.25 -11.37 -0.24
CA ARG A 44 -13.67 -12.56 -0.89
C ARG A 44 -12.35 -12.25 -1.59
N LEU A 45 -12.24 -11.10 -2.26
CA LEU A 45 -11.01 -10.67 -2.90
C LEU A 45 -9.87 -10.55 -1.88
N PHE A 46 -10.09 -9.80 -0.80
CA PHE A 46 -9.05 -9.54 0.20
C PHE A 46 -8.71 -10.77 1.03
N GLN A 47 -9.68 -11.64 1.31
CA GLN A 47 -9.43 -12.93 1.94
C GLN A 47 -8.58 -13.84 1.03
N LYS A 48 -8.91 -13.91 -0.26
CA LYS A 48 -8.16 -14.73 -1.23
C LYS A 48 -6.73 -14.24 -1.44
N THR A 49 -6.50 -12.93 -1.38
CA THR A 49 -5.15 -12.34 -1.48
C THR A 49 -4.40 -12.30 -0.14
N GLY A 50 -5.06 -12.62 0.98
CA GLY A 50 -4.48 -12.53 2.32
C GLY A 50 -4.27 -11.09 2.81
N ASP A 51 -4.90 -10.09 2.19
CA ASP A 51 -4.80 -8.69 2.61
C ASP A 51 -5.77 -8.39 3.77
N MET A 52 -5.41 -8.88 4.96
CA MET A 52 -6.20 -8.68 6.19
C MET A 52 -6.48 -7.20 6.49
N LYS A 53 -5.58 -6.30 6.09
CA LYS A 53 -5.75 -4.86 6.32
C LYS A 53 -6.83 -4.30 5.41
N ALA A 54 -6.83 -4.69 4.14
CA ALA A 54 -7.89 -4.31 3.23
C ALA A 54 -9.24 -4.91 3.67
N GLU A 55 -9.24 -6.14 4.17
CA GLU A 55 -10.42 -6.78 4.75
C GLU A 55 -11.00 -6.01 5.95
N GLU A 56 -10.17 -5.65 6.95
CA GLU A 56 -10.62 -4.86 8.10
C GLU A 56 -11.18 -3.50 7.69
N ARG A 57 -10.57 -2.82 6.69
CA ARG A 57 -11.11 -1.56 6.17
C ARG A 57 -12.48 -1.72 5.54
N VAL A 58 -12.70 -2.79 4.77
CA VAL A 58 -14.01 -3.07 4.17
C VAL A 58 -15.04 -3.21 5.27
N ARG A 59 -14.78 -4.05 6.30
CA ARG A 59 -15.69 -4.15 7.45
C ARG A 59 -16.00 -2.79 8.09
N SER A 60 -14.98 -1.97 8.37
CA SER A 60 -15.21 -0.64 8.95
C SER A 60 -16.05 0.28 8.06
N ILE A 61 -15.75 0.34 6.75
CA ILE A 61 -16.49 1.21 5.82
C ILE A 61 -17.96 0.77 5.70
N PHE A 62 -18.22 -0.54 5.60
CA PHE A 62 -19.56 -1.07 5.45
C PHE A 62 -20.38 -1.06 6.76
N SER A 63 -19.74 -1.15 7.93
CA SER A 63 -20.43 -1.07 9.23
C SER A 63 -20.89 0.34 9.59
N TYR A 64 -20.19 1.38 9.10
CA TYR A 64 -20.44 2.78 9.45
C TYR A 64 -20.88 3.62 8.24
N THR A 65 -21.49 3.02 7.23
CA THR A 65 -21.86 3.71 5.96
C THR A 65 -22.72 4.95 6.14
N GLN A 66 -23.49 5.03 7.24
CA GLN A 66 -24.35 6.17 7.56
C GLN A 66 -23.66 7.26 8.39
N ASP A 67 -22.45 6.98 8.92
CA ASP A 67 -21.69 7.90 9.76
C ASP A 67 -20.24 8.04 9.23
N PRO A 68 -19.95 9.13 8.48
CA PRO A 68 -18.63 9.37 7.94
C PRO A 68 -17.58 9.65 9.04
N GLU A 69 -17.99 10.13 10.22
CA GLU A 69 -17.10 10.45 11.32
C GLU A 69 -16.65 9.20 12.07
N GLU A 70 -17.55 8.24 12.31
CA GLU A 70 -17.22 6.92 12.84
C GLU A 70 -16.35 6.12 11.84
N THR A 71 -16.68 6.20 10.54
CA THR A 71 -15.85 5.59 9.49
C THR A 71 -14.42 6.16 9.51
N ALA A 72 -14.28 7.48 9.59
CA ALA A 72 -12.97 8.13 9.66
C ALA A 72 -12.19 7.74 10.93
N ARG A 73 -12.86 7.67 12.09
CA ARG A 73 -12.27 7.21 13.35
C ARG A 73 -11.76 5.77 13.25
N ALA A 74 -12.57 4.85 12.73
CA ALA A 74 -12.18 3.45 12.54
C ALA A 74 -10.96 3.31 11.60
N LEU A 75 -10.95 4.05 10.48
CA LEU A 75 -9.82 4.06 9.54
C LEU A 75 -8.55 4.65 10.15
N MET A 76 -8.67 5.68 10.99
CA MET A 76 -7.55 6.29 11.71
C MET A 76 -6.99 5.35 12.79
N ALA A 77 -7.84 4.65 13.54
CA ALA A 77 -7.43 3.63 14.50
C ALA A 77 -6.64 2.50 13.82
N LEU A 78 -7.10 2.05 12.64
CA LEU A 78 -6.39 1.04 11.87
C LEU A 78 -5.00 1.51 11.39
N LYS A 79 -4.88 2.79 10.99
CA LYS A 79 -3.60 3.40 10.62
C LYS A 79 -2.67 3.53 11.84
N GLN A 80 -3.21 3.89 13.00
CA GLN A 80 -2.47 4.04 14.24
C GLN A 80 -1.92 2.71 14.74
N ARG A 81 -2.72 1.63 14.70
CA ARG A 81 -2.29 0.27 15.07
C ARG A 81 -1.02 -0.18 14.33
N LYS A 82 -0.86 0.21 13.07
CA LYS A 82 0.38 -0.05 12.31
C LYS A 82 1.56 0.69 12.94
N LYS A 83 1.41 1.99 13.20
CA LYS A 83 2.47 2.83 13.79
C LYS A 83 2.88 2.30 15.17
N ASP A 84 1.91 1.92 15.99
CA ASP A 84 2.17 1.43 17.34
C ASP A 84 2.98 0.13 17.32
N LYS A 85 2.65 -0.81 16.41
CA LYS A 85 3.45 -2.03 16.22
C LYS A 85 4.90 -1.72 15.82
N PHE A 86 5.12 -0.74 14.94
CA PHE A 86 6.48 -0.32 14.58
C PHE A 86 7.23 0.27 15.78
N LEU A 87 6.58 1.11 16.58
CA LEU A 87 7.17 1.70 17.78
C LEU A 87 7.52 0.63 18.82
N GLN A 88 6.66 -0.37 19.01
CA GLN A 88 6.94 -1.50 19.89
C GLN A 88 8.17 -2.29 19.45
N ILE A 89 8.24 -2.64 18.15
CA ILE A 89 9.41 -3.36 17.60
C ILE A 89 10.68 -2.53 17.76
N ALA A 90 10.65 -1.23 17.43
CA ALA A 90 11.80 -0.34 17.59
C ALA A 90 12.24 -0.23 19.06
N GLY A 91 11.27 -0.17 19.99
CA GLY A 91 11.53 -0.19 21.43
C GLY A 91 12.22 -1.47 21.88
N MET A 92 11.74 -2.63 21.44
CA MET A 92 12.34 -3.93 21.76
C MET A 92 13.76 -4.07 21.22
N VAL A 93 13.99 -3.66 19.96
CA VAL A 93 15.34 -3.65 19.35
C VAL A 93 16.29 -2.77 20.15
N ARG A 94 15.85 -1.57 20.57
CA ARG A 94 16.65 -0.68 21.40
C ARG A 94 16.99 -1.30 22.77
N GLN A 95 16.03 -2.00 23.41
CA GLN A 95 16.27 -2.69 24.67
C GLN A 95 17.29 -3.82 24.51
N LEU A 96 17.15 -4.64 23.46
CA LEU A 96 18.09 -5.72 23.16
C LEU A 96 19.52 -5.20 22.92
N LEU A 97 19.67 -4.09 22.18
CA LEU A 97 20.98 -3.49 21.90
C LEU A 97 21.63 -2.84 23.12
N LYS A 98 20.86 -2.42 24.13
CA LYS A 98 21.39 -1.89 25.39
C LYS A 98 21.85 -2.96 26.37
N LEU A 99 21.41 -4.21 26.17
CA LEU A 99 21.78 -5.36 27.00
C LEU A 99 23.04 -6.09 26.47
N ARG A 100 23.79 -5.48 25.54
CA ARG A 100 24.96 -6.06 24.87
C ARG A 100 26.24 -5.28 25.17
#